data_AF-A0A512C1G8-F1
#
_entry.id   AF-A0A512C1G8-F1
#
_cell.length_a   1.000
_cell.length_b   1.000
_cell.length_c   1.000
_cell.angle_alpha   90.00
_cell.angle_beta   90.00
_cell.angle_gamma   90.00
#
_symmetry.space_group_name_H-M   'P 1'
#
loop_
_entity.id
_entity.type
_entity.pdbx_description
1 polymer ?
#
loop_
_entity_poly.entity_id
_entity_poly.type
_entity_poly.pdbx_seq_one_letter_code
_entity_poly.pdbx_strand_id
1 'polypeptide(L)'
;MVAAISICVLITGIFAIHIAALGILRLLLVRTRARPTNPTTPSTAALINETRERKPVAVDQESFIPMPDHLKSHTDMIAWMTKELPRLIEGVPTKPHGP
;
A
#
# COMPACT_ATOMS: atom_id res chain seq x y z
N MET A 1 -22.28 54.45 -6.51
CA MET A 1 -21.02 54.03 -5.85
C MET A 1 -21.23 52.84 -4.90
N VAL A 2 -22.20 52.87 -3.98
CA VAL A 2 -22.49 51.77 -3.04
C VAL A 2 -22.82 50.43 -3.73
N ALA A 3 -23.61 50.45 -4.80
CA ALA A 3 -23.97 49.23 -5.55
C ALA A 3 -22.76 48.55 -6.22
N ALA A 4 -21.81 49.33 -6.75
CA ALA A 4 -20.61 48.78 -7.40
C ALA A 4 -19.69 48.11 -6.37
N ILE A 5 -19.53 48.72 -5.19
CA ILE A 5 -18.75 48.15 -4.08
C ILE A 5 -19.39 46.83 -3.60
N SER A 6 -20.72 46.80 -3.47
CA SER A 6 -21.45 45.58 -3.10
C SER A 6 -21.23 44.44 -4.10
N ILE A 7 -21.22 44.73 -5.40
CA ILE A 7 -21.00 43.73 -6.45
C ILE A 7 -19.56 43.19 -6.39
N CYS A 8 -18.56 44.05 -6.21
CA CYS A 8 -17.16 43.61 -6.07
C CYS A 8 -16.95 42.69 -4.87
N VAL A 9 -17.60 42.98 -3.74
CA VAL A 9 -17.52 42.13 -2.53
C VAL A 9 -18.18 40.77 -2.76
N LEU A 10 -19.34 40.73 -3.44
CA LEU A 10 -20.00 39.46 -3.76
C LEU A 10 -19.15 38.58 -4.68
N ILE A 11 -18.57 39.16 -5.73
CA ILE A 11 -17.73 38.43 -6.68
C ILE A 11 -16.50 37.86 -5.97
N THR A 12 -15.77 38.69 -5.22
CA THR A 12 -14.57 38.24 -4.48
C THR A 12 -14.90 37.17 -3.44
N GLY A 13 -16.02 37.29 -2.73
CA GLY A 13 -16.51 36.26 -1.81
C GLY A 13 -16.80 34.93 -2.51
N ILE A 14 -17.49 34.97 -3.65
CA ILE A 14 -17.77 33.77 -4.46
C ILE A 14 -16.46 33.11 -4.91
N PHE A 15 -15.50 33.88 -5.44
CA PHE A 15 -14.21 33.35 -5.85
C PHE A 15 -13.43 32.72 -4.69
N ALA A 16 -13.43 33.35 -3.51
CA ALA A 16 -12.77 32.82 -2.33
C ALA A 16 -13.37 31.48 -1.88
N ILE A 17 -14.70 31.36 -1.89
CA ILE A 17 -15.40 30.10 -1.57
C ILE A 17 -15.03 29.00 -2.58
N HIS A 18 -14.98 29.31 -3.87
CA HIS A 18 -14.62 28.33 -4.90
C HIS A 18 -13.19 27.81 -4.73
N ILE A 19 -12.24 28.70 -4.46
CA ILE A 19 -10.84 28.31 -4.23
C ILE A 19 -10.72 27.46 -2.96
N ALA A 20 -11.41 27.84 -1.88
CA ALA A 20 -11.44 27.05 -0.65
C ALA A 20 -12.05 25.66 -0.86
N ALA A 21 -13.18 25.57 -1.58
CA ALA A 21 -13.85 24.31 -1.89
C ALA A 21 -12.97 23.39 -2.75
N LEU A 22 -12.29 23.95 -3.77
CA LEU A 22 -11.34 23.21 -4.60
C LEU A 22 -10.14 22.71 -3.77
N GLY A 23 -9.63 23.52 -2.84
CA GLY A 23 -8.57 23.14 -1.92
C GLY A 23 -8.97 21.97 -1.02
N ILE A 24 -10.15 22.07 -0.38
CA ILE A 24 -10.70 21.00 0.48
C ILE A 24 -10.94 19.73 -0.34
N LEU A 25 -11.53 19.85 -1.53
CA LEU A 25 -11.76 18.71 -2.43
C LEU A 25 -10.45 18.02 -2.81
N ARG A 26 -9.40 18.76 -3.15
CA ARG A 26 -8.07 18.21 -3.43
C ARG A 26 -7.48 17.52 -2.20
N LEU A 27 -7.60 18.13 -1.02
CA LEU A 27 -7.13 17.53 0.23
C LEU A 27 -7.85 16.21 0.54
N LEU A 28 -9.17 16.17 0.34
CA LEU A 28 -9.97 14.95 0.49
C LEU A 28 -9.55 13.88 -0.52
N LEU A 29 -9.32 14.24 -1.79
CA LEU A 29 -8.86 13.29 -2.81
C LEU A 29 -7.47 12.72 -2.51
N VAL A 30 -6.56 13.53 -1.97
CA VAL A 30 -5.24 13.04 -1.51
C VAL A 30 -5.41 12.09 -0.32
N ARG A 31 -6.30 12.43 0.62
CA ARG A 31 -6.56 11.60 1.81
C ARG A 31 -7.28 10.30 1.49
N THR A 32 -8.17 10.26 0.51
CA THR A 32 -8.84 9.03 0.06
C THR A 32 -7.91 8.14 -0.75
N ARG A 33 -6.96 8.71 -1.51
CA ARG A 33 -5.88 7.93 -2.16
C ARG A 33 -4.89 7.34 -1.16
N ALA A 34 -4.66 8.03 -0.04
CA ALA A 34 -3.79 7.57 1.04
C ALA A 34 -4.47 6.59 2.02
N ARG A 35 -5.78 6.35 1.89
CA ARG A 35 -6.47 5.32 2.66
C ARG A 35 -6.58 4.07 1.79
N PRO A 36 -5.80 3.00 2.06
CA PRO A 36 -6.09 1.72 1.47
C PRO A 36 -7.48 1.30 1.94
N THR A 37 -8.45 1.32 1.04
CA THR A 37 -9.69 0.57 1.21
C THR A 37 -9.35 -0.90 1.03
N ASN A 38 -8.75 -1.51 2.05
CA ASN A 38 -8.72 -2.95 2.20
C ASN A 38 -8.73 -3.25 3.69
N PRO A 39 -9.86 -3.75 4.19
CA PRO A 39 -9.84 -5.15 4.56
C PRO A 39 -10.96 -5.90 3.83
N THR A 40 -10.57 -6.92 3.06
CA THR A 40 -11.39 -8.09 2.73
C THR A 40 -12.56 -7.76 1.79
N THR A 41 -12.45 -7.84 0.47
CA THR A 41 -12.38 -9.09 -0.31
C THR A 41 -12.09 -8.71 -1.77
N PRO A 42 -10.97 -9.12 -2.39
CA PRO A 42 -10.75 -8.81 -3.80
C PRO A 42 -11.70 -9.63 -4.66
N SER A 43 -12.66 -8.97 -5.31
CA SER A 43 -13.45 -9.56 -6.39
C SER A 43 -12.50 -9.94 -7.52
N THR A 44 -12.55 -11.21 -7.96
CA THR A 44 -11.69 -11.80 -9.00
C THR A 44 -11.60 -10.96 -10.27
N ALA A 45 -12.66 -10.20 -10.60
CA ALA A 45 -12.69 -9.32 -11.77
C ALA A 45 -11.76 -8.09 -11.64
N ALA A 46 -11.54 -7.57 -10.43
CA ALA A 46 -10.64 -6.44 -10.19
C ALA A 46 -9.17 -6.85 -10.34
N LEU A 47 -8.82 -8.07 -9.92
CA LEU A 47 -7.46 -8.60 -10.01
C LEU A 47 -6.99 -8.75 -11.46
N ILE A 48 -7.89 -9.18 -12.35
CA ILE A 48 -7.59 -9.42 -13.77
C ILE A 48 -7.40 -8.09 -14.52
N ASN A 49 -8.21 -7.06 -14.21
CA ASN A 49 -8.07 -5.75 -14.84
C ASN A 49 -6.85 -4.96 -14.34
N GLU A 50 -6.47 -5.09 -13.06
CA GLU A 50 -5.26 -4.46 -12.55
C GLU A 50 -3.98 -5.05 -13.18
N THR A 51 -4.00 -6.34 -13.50
CA THR A 51 -2.87 -7.02 -14.16
C THR A 51 -2.67 -6.54 -15.60
N ARG A 52 -3.72 -6.04 -16.25
CA ARG A 52 -3.67 -5.57 -17.65
C ARG A 52 -3.14 -4.15 -17.79
N GLU A 53 -3.39 -3.30 -16.79
CA GLU A 53 -3.04 -1.86 -16.80
C GLU A 53 -1.70 -1.55 -16.12
N ARG A 54 -1.09 -2.53 -15.44
CA ARG A 54 0.29 -2.39 -14.98
C ARG A 54 1.21 -2.37 -16.20
N LYS A 55 1.65 -1.17 -16.57
CA LYS A 55 2.92 -0.89 -17.27
C LYS A 55 3.91 -1.97 -16.84
N PRO A 56 4.57 -2.70 -17.78
CA PRO A 56 5.48 -3.76 -17.39
C PRO A 56 6.46 -3.14 -16.40
N VAL A 57 6.32 -3.53 -15.14
CA VAL A 57 7.38 -3.34 -14.16
C VAL A 57 8.54 -4.02 -14.84
N ALA A 58 9.54 -3.23 -15.24
CA ALA A 58 10.85 -3.80 -15.42
C ALA A 58 11.09 -4.51 -14.10
N VAL A 59 10.98 -5.83 -14.13
CA VAL A 59 11.59 -6.65 -13.11
C VAL A 59 13.05 -6.38 -13.40
N ASP A 60 13.57 -5.31 -12.77
CA ASP A 60 14.95 -5.21 -12.38
C ASP A 60 15.30 -6.64 -12.02
N GLN A 61 16.28 -7.23 -12.70
CA GLN A 61 16.74 -8.57 -12.42
C GLN A 61 17.24 -8.58 -10.97
N GLU A 62 16.30 -8.58 -10.02
CA GLU A 62 16.48 -8.77 -8.60
C GLU A 62 17.14 -10.11 -8.57
N SER A 63 18.44 -10.05 -8.30
CA SER A 63 19.37 -11.16 -8.19
C SER A 63 18.61 -12.40 -7.79
N PHE A 64 18.31 -13.26 -8.77
CA PHE A 64 17.63 -14.50 -8.50
C PHE A 64 18.58 -15.28 -7.62
N ILE A 65 18.33 -15.29 -6.31
CA ILE A 65 19.11 -16.08 -5.38
C ILE A 65 18.79 -17.53 -5.75
N PRO A 66 19.74 -18.28 -6.34
CA PRO A 66 19.46 -19.64 -6.76
C PRO A 66 19.04 -20.44 -5.54
N MET A 67 18.04 -21.31 -5.72
CA MET A 67 17.62 -22.23 -4.67
C MET A 67 18.85 -23.04 -4.21
N PRO A 68 19.21 -23.00 -2.90
CA PRO A 68 20.32 -23.78 -2.38
C PRO A 68 20.13 -25.27 -2.66
N ASP A 69 21.21 -25.99 -2.92
CA ASP A 69 21.14 -27.40 -3.34
C ASP A 69 20.38 -28.28 -2.32
N HIS A 70 20.53 -28.02 -1.02
CA HIS A 70 19.84 -28.74 0.05
C HIS A 70 18.36 -28.35 0.22
N LEU A 71 17.86 -27.36 -0.52
CA LEU A 71 16.46 -26.97 -0.58
C LEU A 71 15.81 -27.28 -1.94
N LYS A 72 16.58 -27.85 -2.87
CA LYS A 72 16.11 -28.13 -4.24
C LYS A 72 15.13 -29.31 -4.31
N SER A 73 15.27 -30.26 -3.39
CA SER A 73 14.37 -31.41 -3.23
C SER A 73 13.42 -31.18 -2.06
N HIS A 74 12.16 -31.59 -2.22
CA HIS A 74 11.17 -31.51 -1.15
C HIS A 74 11.59 -32.28 0.10
N THR A 75 12.23 -33.45 -0.07
CA THR A 75 12.72 -34.26 1.06
C THR A 75 13.86 -33.57 1.81
N ASP A 76 14.80 -32.96 1.08
CA ASP A 76 15.95 -32.28 1.67
C ASP A 76 15.53 -30.98 2.36
N MET A 77 14.55 -30.27 1.80
CA MET A 77 13.91 -29.12 2.43
C MET A 77 13.27 -29.50 3.78
N ILE A 78 12.49 -30.59 3.84
CA ILE A 78 11.90 -31.05 5.10
C ILE A 78 12.99 -31.47 6.10
N ALA A 79 14.02 -32.17 5.63
CA ALA A 79 15.14 -32.59 6.48
C ALA A 79 15.89 -31.38 7.06
N TRP A 80 16.06 -30.31 6.26
CA TRP A 80 16.67 -29.06 6.70
C TRP A 80 15.76 -28.31 7.70
N MET A 81 14.47 -28.15 7.40
CA MET A 81 13.51 -27.49 8.28
C MET A 81 13.37 -28.18 9.64
N THR A 82 13.48 -29.50 9.68
CA THR A 82 13.35 -30.25 10.95
C THR A 82 14.62 -30.22 11.80
N LYS A 83 15.80 -30.11 11.18
CA LYS A 83 17.09 -30.15 11.89
C LYS A 83 17.66 -28.78 12.20
N GLU A 84 17.58 -27.85 11.26
CA GLU A 84 18.26 -26.56 11.35
C GLU A 84 17.34 -25.44 11.85
N LEU A 85 16.04 -25.48 11.50
CA LEU A 85 15.10 -24.45 11.95
C LEU A 85 14.99 -24.36 13.49
N PRO A 86 14.92 -25.47 14.26
CA PRO A 86 14.88 -25.38 15.72
C PRO A 86 16.12 -24.70 16.31
N ARG A 87 17.32 -24.99 15.77
CA ARG A 87 18.58 -24.37 16.21
C ARG A 87 18.63 -22.87 15.96
N LEU A 88 18.01 -22.40 14.88
CA LEU A 88 17.87 -20.98 14.59
C LEU A 88 16.89 -20.27 15.55
N ILE A 89 15.93 -21.01 16.11
CA ILE A 89 14.92 -20.50 17.04
C ILE A 89 15.38 -20.60 18.50
N GLU A 90 16.24 -21.56 18.84
CA GLU A 90 16.82 -21.73 20.19
C GLU A 90 17.63 -20.51 20.67
N GLY A 91 18.13 -19.68 19.74
CA GLY A 91 18.77 -18.39 20.05
C GLY A 91 17.80 -17.23 20.30
N VAL A 92 16.49 -17.42 20.04
CA VAL A 92 15.45 -16.44 20.37
C VAL A 92 15.05 -16.68 21.82
N PRO A 93 15.39 -15.77 22.77
CA PRO A 93 14.96 -15.93 24.15
C PRO A 93 13.44 -16.00 24.19
N THR A 94 12.92 -17.18 24.53
CA THR A 94 11.50 -17.39 24.79
C THR A 94 11.17 -16.62 26.07
N LYS A 95 10.83 -15.34 25.95
CA LYS A 95 10.27 -14.58 27.06
C LYS A 95 8.95 -15.28 27.44
N PRO A 96 8.83 -15.90 28.62
CA PRO A 96 7.57 -16.49 29.02
C PRO A 96 6.57 -15.34 29.19
N HIS A 97 5.48 -15.38 28.43
CA HIS A 97 4.28 -14.64 28.78
C HIS A 97 3.74 -15.34 30.04
N GLY A 98 3.99 -14.72 31.20
CA GLY A 98 3.48 -15.19 32.49
C GLY A 98 1.95 -15.16 32.53
N PRO A 99 1.36 -15.89 33.48
CA PRO A 99 -0.08 -16.17 33.57
C PRO A 99 -0.95 -14.92 33.70
#